data_AF-A0ABD3HUA9-F1
#
_entry.id   AF-A0ABD3HUA9-F1
#
_cell.length_a   1.000
_cell.length_b   1.000
_cell.length_c   1.000
_cell.angle_alpha   90.00
_cell.angle_beta   90.00
_cell.angle_gamma   90.00
#
_symmetry.space_group_name_H-M   'P 1'
#
loop_
_entity.id
_entity.type
_entity.pdbx_description
1 polymer ?
#
loop_
_entity_poly.entity_id
_entity_poly.type
_entity_poly.pdbx_seq_one_letter_code
_entity_poly.pdbx_strand_id
1 'polypeptide(L)'
;MQNKVTEEQNSKLIKAPSVEEINRTVRSLKNEKAPGSDGMTAEFVKEIWENAEQDVVDFILTFWSTGQLSWKQLTSVIKLIPKEGNRLKVTNWRPLQLLNIGYKIISKILPNRLGEIAGTIVDLEQKGFIKGRAISDNVLKFLISQEWAELSQEPTLFVKLEFFKAYDLVNHEYLWATMKAMGFHSKFITLTQGLVQGSVSKIHVNGQFSEEISIERGVKQGCPLAPLLFALSTQPLMNILKKRQGEGRLKGLSLCGQAQTLYNLFADDSGVLIRADPENFTALQEAIQLYKDISGAKLNMAKSTIIPIAMERSPDWLSRFECYVAREGKVIRYLGHPIGWNVKDTQKSDFILGKLQGRLGSWTYRMLSFSGRMVVMKHILKVMPNHLFTSLTINQKAADMLEAVCRKFVWGQSESGKDRIPLIAWKQVAKAKRDGGLAVTSFLIQSYPSKRCQQDPGGRERRGWTNAQILLTKCPKRVPKAQTVTGLLTVWNEARKHLRIDKEHLNLEGGETPILYVDILEEQEMISKDDGIQVRKALRAAKVTKIGSWADWAWERNTSRPLSEAEELTVDLGVSIEVQSGEIEELPWQWQVGNKSVSS
;
A
#
# COMPACT_ATOMS: atom_id res chain seq x y z
N MET A 1 25.96 -9.03 4.12
CA MET A 1 25.13 -7.91 3.62
C MET A 1 26.00 -7.11 2.66
N GLN A 2 25.47 -6.62 1.55
CA GLN A 2 26.22 -5.73 0.65
C GLN A 2 26.15 -4.29 1.16
N ASN A 3 27.22 -3.52 0.94
CA ASN A 3 27.23 -2.09 1.17
C ASN A 3 26.23 -1.41 0.22
N LYS A 4 25.30 -0.63 0.78
CA LYS A 4 24.22 0.05 0.03
C LYS A 4 24.28 1.57 0.12
N VAL A 5 25.01 2.12 1.09
CA VAL A 5 25.10 3.57 1.31
C VAL A 5 26.38 4.09 0.67
N THR A 6 26.26 5.01 -0.28
CA THR A 6 27.44 5.58 -0.95
C THR A 6 28.12 6.64 -0.09
N GLU A 7 29.38 6.95 -0.40
CA GLU A 7 30.12 7.98 0.34
C GLU A 7 29.49 9.38 0.21
N GLU A 8 28.91 9.68 -0.96
CA GLU A 8 28.16 10.92 -1.18
C GLU A 8 26.91 10.99 -0.29
N GLN A 9 26.17 9.88 -0.17
CA GLN A 9 25.01 9.79 0.73
C GLN A 9 25.44 9.95 2.19
N ASN A 10 26.51 9.26 2.61
CA ASN A 10 27.07 9.39 3.95
C ASN A 10 27.47 10.84 4.26
N SER A 11 28.16 11.51 3.33
CA SER A 11 28.57 12.90 3.47
C SER A 11 27.38 13.84 3.72
N LYS A 12 26.25 13.63 3.04
CA LYS A 12 25.01 14.39 3.26
C LYS A 12 24.36 14.08 4.62
N LEU A 13 24.35 12.81 5.04
CA LEU A 13 23.78 12.40 6.32
C LEU A 13 24.52 13.03 7.51
N ILE A 14 25.86 13.06 7.47
CA ILE A 14 26.70 13.46 8.61
C ILE A 14 26.98 14.97 8.69
N LYS A 15 26.72 15.73 7.61
CA LYS A 15 26.94 17.18 7.56
C LYS A 15 26.23 17.88 8.72
N ALA A 16 26.88 18.82 9.41
CA ALA A 16 26.20 19.58 10.46
C ALA A 16 24.99 20.35 9.86
N PRO A 17 23.83 20.38 10.53
CA PRO A 17 22.67 21.13 10.04
C PRO A 17 22.96 22.63 10.08
N SER A 18 22.51 23.35 9.06
CA SER A 18 22.63 24.81 9.03
C SER A 18 21.56 25.44 9.92
N VAL A 19 21.78 26.70 10.30
CA VAL A 19 20.80 27.48 11.08
C VAL A 19 19.45 27.52 10.37
N GLU A 20 19.45 27.68 9.03
CA GLU A 20 18.23 27.70 8.22
C GLU A 20 17.51 26.35 8.22
N GLU A 21 18.24 25.22 8.21
CA GLU A 21 17.64 23.89 8.30
C GLU A 21 17.00 23.67 9.68
N ILE A 22 17.65 24.12 10.74
CA ILE A 22 17.15 24.06 12.12
C ILE A 22 15.88 24.91 12.25
N ASN A 23 15.92 26.18 11.84
CA ASN A 23 14.77 27.09 11.88
C ASN A 23 13.60 26.53 11.07
N ARG A 24 13.84 26.08 9.83
CA ARG A 24 12.80 25.43 9.00
C ARG A 24 12.21 24.21 9.69
N THR A 25 13.02 23.41 10.36
CA THR A 25 12.57 22.25 11.13
C THR A 25 11.65 22.68 12.27
N VAL A 26 12.05 23.66 13.07
CA VAL A 26 11.26 24.21 14.19
C VAL A 26 9.91 24.74 13.69
N ARG A 27 9.91 25.55 12.63
CA ARG A 27 8.69 26.10 12.02
C ARG A 27 7.76 24.99 11.50
N SER A 28 8.32 23.88 11.01
CA SER A 28 7.56 22.72 10.52
C SER A 28 6.93 21.84 11.62
N LEU A 29 7.33 22.00 12.89
CA LEU A 29 6.73 21.25 14.00
C LEU A 29 5.23 21.55 14.07
N LYS A 30 4.41 20.53 14.31
CA LYS A 30 2.96 20.72 14.38
C LYS A 30 2.58 21.36 15.72
N ASN A 31 1.71 22.35 15.67
CA ASN A 31 1.03 22.92 16.83
C ASN A 31 0.00 21.91 17.39
N GLU A 32 -0.49 22.17 18.59
CA GLU A 32 -1.47 21.42 19.35
C GLU A 32 -1.04 19.97 19.55
N LYS A 33 0.24 19.78 19.87
CA LYS A 33 0.82 18.49 20.24
C LYS A 33 1.24 18.51 21.70
N ALA A 34 0.95 17.41 22.38
CA ALA A 34 1.33 17.25 23.77
C ALA A 34 2.86 17.38 23.94
N PRO A 35 3.31 18.12 24.98
CA PRO A 35 4.72 18.30 25.29
C PRO A 35 5.33 17.01 25.84
N GLY A 36 6.66 17.01 25.96
CA GLY A 36 7.40 15.94 26.64
C GLY A 36 7.39 16.09 28.16
N SER A 37 8.42 15.57 28.81
CA SER A 37 8.60 15.64 30.27
C SER A 37 8.92 17.06 30.76
N ASP A 38 9.43 17.93 29.88
CA ASP A 38 9.76 19.33 30.17
C ASP A 38 8.59 20.31 30.08
N GLY A 39 7.42 19.85 29.61
CA GLY A 39 6.24 20.71 29.45
C GLY A 39 6.30 21.69 28.28
N MET A 40 7.40 21.74 27.52
CA MET A 40 7.58 22.70 26.43
C MET A 40 6.84 22.25 25.16
N THR A 41 6.05 23.16 24.58
CA THR A 41 5.31 22.94 23.34
C THR A 41 6.08 23.49 22.13
N ALA A 42 5.67 23.10 20.92
CA ALA A 42 6.29 23.63 19.71
C ALA A 42 5.99 25.13 19.54
N GLU A 43 4.79 25.55 19.94
CA GLU A 43 4.32 26.93 19.95
C GLU A 43 5.19 27.78 20.85
N PHE A 44 5.43 27.33 22.08
CA PHE A 44 6.30 28.05 23.01
C PHE A 44 7.66 28.39 22.37
N VAL A 45 8.33 27.40 21.78
CA VAL A 45 9.64 27.59 21.12
C VAL A 45 9.55 28.49 19.88
N LYS A 46 8.44 28.44 19.14
CA LYS A 46 8.24 29.28 17.95
C LYS A 46 7.98 30.74 18.30
N GLU A 47 7.28 31.00 19.40
CA GLU A 47 6.99 32.35 19.89
C GLU A 47 8.24 33.02 20.44
N ILE A 48 9.09 32.29 21.18
CA ILE A 48 10.33 32.83 21.75
C ILE A 48 11.54 32.73 20.81
N TRP A 49 11.34 32.36 19.54
CA TRP A 49 12.43 31.96 18.63
C TRP A 49 13.52 33.02 18.51
N GLU A 50 13.15 34.30 18.44
CA GLU A 50 14.10 35.41 18.34
C GLU A 50 15.10 35.46 19.50
N ASN A 51 14.69 35.02 20.69
CA ASN A 51 15.54 35.00 21.88
C ASN A 51 16.21 33.64 22.10
N ALA A 52 15.62 32.55 21.59
CA ALA A 52 16.07 31.18 21.84
C ALA A 52 16.85 30.55 20.67
N GLU A 53 16.95 31.23 19.53
CA GLU A 53 17.58 30.69 18.32
C GLU A 53 19.00 30.18 18.59
N GLN A 54 19.85 31.01 19.18
CA GLN A 54 21.24 30.67 19.43
C GLN A 54 21.35 29.44 20.35
N ASP A 55 20.60 29.40 21.46
CA ASP A 55 20.59 28.27 22.40
C ASP A 55 20.14 26.97 21.74
N VAL A 56 19.10 27.04 20.90
CA VAL A 56 18.60 25.87 20.17
C VAL A 56 19.63 25.41 19.13
N VAL A 57 20.24 26.33 18.39
CA VAL A 57 21.28 26.01 17.40
C VAL A 57 22.47 25.35 18.08
N ASP A 58 22.99 25.93 19.17
CA ASP A 58 24.12 25.40 19.91
C ASP A 58 23.83 24.03 20.50
N PHE A 59 22.61 23.83 21.04
CA PHE A 59 22.15 22.53 21.50
C PHE A 59 22.17 21.47 20.38
N ILE A 60 21.65 21.80 19.18
CA ILE A 60 21.60 20.87 18.06
C ILE A 60 23.00 20.57 17.52
N LEU A 61 23.86 21.59 17.38
CA LEU A 61 25.23 21.43 16.90
C LEU A 61 26.11 20.65 17.89
N THR A 62 25.91 20.86 19.19
CA THR A 62 26.57 20.07 20.25
C THR A 62 26.15 18.60 20.18
N PHE A 63 24.87 18.32 19.96
CA PHE A 63 24.44 16.95 19.70
C PHE A 63 25.09 16.40 18.42
N TRP A 64 25.21 17.20 17.36
CA TRP A 64 25.77 16.74 16.09
C TRP A 64 27.27 16.45 16.13
N SER A 65 28.01 17.11 17.03
CA SER A 65 29.44 16.88 17.26
C SER A 65 29.69 15.72 18.21
N THR A 66 28.94 15.62 19.30
CA THR A 66 29.16 14.63 20.37
C THR A 66 28.37 13.33 20.20
N GLY A 67 27.22 13.39 19.53
CA GLY A 67 26.24 12.31 19.51
C GLY A 67 25.55 12.07 20.86
N GLN A 68 25.57 13.04 21.78
CA GLN A 68 25.03 12.87 23.13
C GLN A 68 23.90 13.87 23.42
N LEU A 69 22.85 13.36 24.08
CA LEU A 69 21.77 14.16 24.63
C LEU A 69 21.84 14.18 26.15
N SER A 70 21.36 15.27 26.76
CA SER A 70 21.16 15.30 28.20
C SER A 70 20.10 14.28 28.64
N TRP A 71 20.25 13.75 29.86
CA TRP A 71 19.30 12.79 30.43
C TRP A 71 17.85 13.32 30.43
N LYS A 72 17.66 14.64 30.60
CA LYS A 72 16.35 15.29 30.52
C LYS A 72 15.71 15.13 29.13
N GLN A 73 16.49 15.31 28.05
CA GLN A 73 16.01 15.15 26.67
C GLN A 73 15.78 13.67 26.29
N LEU A 74 16.47 12.75 26.96
CA LEU A 74 16.29 11.32 26.79
C LEU A 74 15.07 10.75 27.56
N THR A 75 14.55 11.51 28.54
CA THR A 75 13.41 11.12 29.36
C THR A 75 12.09 11.32 28.61
N SER A 76 11.35 10.23 28.39
CA SER A 76 10.04 10.27 27.74
C SER A 76 8.88 9.97 28.69
N VAL A 77 7.67 10.43 28.34
CA VAL A 77 6.45 10.12 29.09
C VAL A 77 5.57 9.18 28.28
N ILE A 78 5.28 8.00 28.82
CA ILE A 78 4.39 7.02 28.20
C ILE A 78 2.94 7.37 28.54
N LYS A 79 2.15 7.62 27.50
CA LYS A 79 0.69 7.71 27.55
C LYS A 79 0.06 6.50 26.87
N LEU A 80 -0.95 5.92 27.51
CA LEU A 80 -1.67 4.77 26.98
C LEU A 80 -2.90 5.24 26.19
N ILE A 81 -2.97 4.86 24.91
CA ILE A 81 -4.15 5.07 24.08
C ILE A 81 -4.90 3.73 23.96
N PRO A 82 -6.24 3.71 24.18
CA PRO A 82 -7.00 2.47 24.05
C PRO A 82 -7.04 2.01 22.59
N LYS A 83 -6.76 0.72 22.36
CA LYS A 83 -7.08 0.01 21.12
C LYS A 83 -8.52 -0.52 21.22
N GLU A 84 -9.00 -1.09 20.11
CA GLU A 84 -10.25 -1.85 20.11
C GLU A 84 -10.16 -3.08 21.03
N GLY A 85 -11.29 -3.48 21.62
CA GLY A 85 -11.40 -4.65 22.49
C GLY A 85 -11.57 -4.33 23.98
N ASN A 86 -11.38 -5.35 24.83
CA ASN A 86 -11.56 -5.24 26.27
C ASN A 86 -10.48 -4.32 26.89
N ARG A 87 -10.90 -3.18 27.44
CA ARG A 87 -10.03 -2.17 28.06
C ARG A 87 -9.36 -2.62 29.35
N LEU A 88 -9.83 -3.70 29.97
CA LEU A 88 -9.19 -4.30 31.16
C LEU A 88 -7.90 -5.05 30.80
N LYS A 89 -7.67 -5.40 29.53
CA LYS A 89 -6.43 -6.07 29.10
C LYS A 89 -5.38 -5.03 28.69
N VAL A 90 -4.23 -5.01 29.37
CA VAL A 90 -3.10 -4.13 29.05
C VAL A 90 -2.64 -4.25 27.58
N THR A 91 -2.78 -5.45 26.98
CA THR A 91 -2.43 -5.70 25.57
C THR A 91 -3.28 -4.91 24.57
N ASN A 92 -4.45 -4.43 25.00
CA ASN A 92 -5.35 -3.58 24.23
C ASN A 92 -5.08 -2.09 24.45
N TRP A 93 -3.93 -1.74 25.01
CA TRP A 93 -3.45 -0.36 25.08
C TRP A 93 -2.22 -0.18 24.21
N ARG A 94 -2.12 0.97 23.56
CA ARG A 94 -0.94 1.38 22.80
C ARG A 94 -0.14 2.38 23.62
N PRO A 95 1.10 2.07 24.00
CA PRO A 95 1.99 3.07 24.59
C PRO A 95 2.42 4.06 23.51
N LEU A 96 2.26 5.35 23.78
CA LEU A 96 2.85 6.44 23.00
C LEU A 96 3.83 7.19 23.90
N GLN A 97 5.01 7.46 23.37
CA GLN A 97 6.02 8.23 24.08
C GLN A 97 5.93 9.69 23.66
N LEU A 98 5.72 10.55 24.65
CA LEU A 98 5.82 11.99 24.52
C LEU A 98 7.27 12.40 24.70
N LEU A 99 7.78 13.14 23.71
CA LEU A 99 9.19 13.51 23.57
C LEU A 99 9.35 15.04 23.70
N ASN A 100 10.47 15.46 24.27
CA ASN A 100 10.83 16.87 24.43
C ASN A 100 11.09 17.54 23.07
N ILE A 101 11.00 18.87 23.02
CA ILE A 101 11.13 19.61 21.75
C ILE A 101 12.54 19.51 21.17
N GLY A 102 13.59 19.64 21.99
CA GLY A 102 14.97 19.46 21.53
C GLY A 102 15.18 18.10 20.87
N TYR A 103 14.72 17.02 21.50
CA TYR A 103 14.69 15.68 20.91
C TYR A 103 13.90 15.65 19.60
N LYS A 104 12.71 16.27 19.55
CA LYS A 104 11.85 16.28 18.35
C LYS A 104 12.51 17.00 17.16
N ILE A 105 13.29 18.06 17.40
CA ILE A 105 14.01 18.76 16.33
C ILE A 105 15.05 17.82 15.71
N ILE A 106 15.93 17.21 16.53
CA ILE A 106 16.95 16.27 16.07
C ILE A 106 16.32 15.07 15.35
N SER A 107 15.32 14.47 15.99
CA SER A 107 14.57 13.33 15.45
C SER A 107 13.61 13.71 14.31
N LYS A 108 13.64 14.96 13.83
CA LYS A 108 13.02 15.41 12.59
C LYS A 108 14.06 15.65 11.50
N ILE A 109 15.21 16.24 11.83
CA ILE A 109 16.32 16.47 10.88
C ILE A 109 16.86 15.13 10.36
N LEU A 110 17.25 14.21 11.26
CA LEU A 110 17.83 12.92 10.89
C LEU A 110 16.95 12.11 9.92
N PRO A 111 15.65 11.88 10.19
CA PRO A 111 14.80 11.11 9.27
C PRO A 111 14.43 11.87 8.00
N ASN A 112 14.42 13.20 7.99
CA ASN A 112 14.22 13.94 6.74
C ASN A 112 15.35 13.60 5.76
N ARG A 113 16.60 13.62 6.24
CA ARG A 113 17.79 13.27 5.44
C ARG A 113 17.84 11.79 5.09
N LEU A 114 17.63 10.90 6.07
CA LEU A 114 17.58 9.46 5.82
C LEU A 114 16.46 9.09 4.85
N GLY A 115 15.32 9.77 4.93
CA GLY A 115 14.17 9.56 4.06
C GLY A 115 14.43 9.87 2.59
N GLU A 116 15.41 10.72 2.27
CA GLU A 116 15.81 11.01 0.87
C GLU A 116 16.50 9.81 0.23
N ILE A 117 17.29 9.05 0.99
CA ILE A 117 18.02 7.89 0.49
C ILE A 117 17.30 6.57 0.81
N ALA A 118 16.33 6.56 1.73
CA ALA A 118 15.65 5.34 2.18
C ALA A 118 15.07 4.53 1.01
N GLY A 119 14.58 5.20 -0.04
CA GLY A 119 14.01 4.56 -1.22
C GLY A 119 15.01 3.69 -2.02
N THR A 120 16.31 4.00 -1.96
CA THR A 120 17.36 3.28 -2.70
C THR A 120 18.02 2.19 -1.84
N ILE A 121 18.15 2.42 -0.54
CA ILE A 121 18.87 1.49 0.36
C ILE A 121 17.97 0.41 0.98
N VAL A 122 16.68 0.73 1.19
CA VAL A 122 15.70 -0.22 1.74
C VAL A 122 15.16 -1.08 0.61
N ASP A 123 15.14 -2.40 0.81
CA ASP A 123 14.55 -3.36 -0.11
C ASP A 123 13.19 -2.93 -0.66
N LEU A 124 12.97 -3.07 -1.98
CA LEU A 124 11.74 -2.63 -2.66
C LEU A 124 10.48 -3.27 -2.09
N GLU A 125 10.58 -4.45 -1.49
CA GLU A 125 9.43 -5.18 -0.91
C GLU A 125 8.99 -4.68 0.46
N GLN A 126 9.79 -3.83 1.12
CA GLN A 126 9.38 -3.10 2.31
C GLN A 126 8.65 -1.81 1.91
N LYS A 127 7.32 -1.82 1.93
CA LYS A 127 6.52 -0.63 1.57
C LYS A 127 6.21 0.28 2.76
N GLY A 128 6.41 -0.21 3.99
CA GLY A 128 6.06 0.53 5.20
C GLY A 128 6.96 1.75 5.42
N PHE A 129 6.36 2.93 5.55
CA PHE A 129 7.02 4.18 5.94
C PHE A 129 8.16 4.67 5.02
N ILE A 130 8.25 4.16 3.79
CA ILE A 130 9.20 4.63 2.77
C ILE A 130 8.50 5.57 1.80
N LYS A 131 9.08 6.75 1.56
CA LYS A 131 8.53 7.75 0.65
C LYS A 131 8.32 7.17 -0.75
N GLY A 132 7.14 7.42 -1.32
CA GLY A 132 6.79 6.95 -2.67
C GLY A 132 6.33 5.49 -2.77
N ARG A 133 6.26 4.76 -1.66
CA ARG A 133 5.73 3.38 -1.63
C ARG A 133 4.32 3.37 -1.04
N ALA A 134 3.39 2.65 -1.66
CA ALA A 134 2.01 2.62 -1.21
C ALA A 134 1.66 1.28 -0.55
N ILE A 135 0.79 1.34 0.47
CA ILE A 135 0.24 0.14 1.12
C ILE A 135 -0.57 -0.72 0.12
N SER A 136 -1.18 -0.09 -0.88
CA SER A 136 -1.94 -0.76 -1.94
C SER A 136 -1.07 -1.69 -2.77
N ASP A 137 0.23 -1.43 -2.90
CA ASP A 137 1.14 -2.24 -3.72
C ASP A 137 1.25 -3.66 -3.17
N ASN A 138 1.32 -3.82 -1.84
CA ASN A 138 1.40 -5.14 -1.19
C ASN A 138 0.11 -5.94 -1.34
N VAL A 139 -1.04 -5.25 -1.30
CA VAL A 139 -2.34 -5.89 -1.48
C VAL A 139 -2.52 -6.30 -2.94
N LEU A 140 -2.18 -5.41 -3.88
CA LEU A 140 -2.27 -5.69 -5.30
C LEU A 140 -1.36 -6.85 -5.70
N LYS A 141 -0.13 -6.86 -5.19
CA LYS A 141 0.82 -7.95 -5.41
C LYS A 141 0.27 -9.28 -4.90
N PHE A 142 -0.30 -9.30 -3.69
CA PHE A 142 -0.99 -10.49 -3.18
C PHE A 142 -2.14 -10.95 -4.10
N LEU A 143 -3.03 -10.03 -4.52
CA LEU A 143 -4.19 -10.37 -5.34
C LEU A 143 -3.78 -10.88 -6.74
N ILE A 144 -2.78 -10.26 -7.35
CA ILE A 144 -2.22 -10.72 -8.64
C ILE A 144 -1.59 -12.10 -8.48
N SER A 145 -0.81 -12.32 -7.42
CA SER A 145 -0.23 -13.64 -7.14
C SER A 145 -1.30 -14.69 -6.87
N GLN A 146 -2.38 -14.32 -6.17
CA GLN A 146 -3.50 -15.23 -5.93
C GLN A 146 -4.17 -15.64 -7.24
N GLU A 147 -4.60 -14.67 -8.06
CA GLU A 147 -5.24 -14.95 -9.35
C GLU A 147 -4.29 -15.74 -10.27
N TRP A 148 -3.00 -15.39 -10.29
CA TRP A 148 -2.02 -16.11 -11.11
C TRP A 148 -1.85 -17.57 -10.68
N ALA A 149 -1.68 -17.83 -9.38
CA ALA A 149 -1.57 -19.19 -8.86
C ALA A 149 -2.83 -20.01 -9.19
N GLU A 150 -4.02 -19.41 -9.08
CA GLU A 150 -5.28 -20.04 -9.44
C GLU A 150 -5.38 -20.32 -10.95
N LEU A 151 -4.89 -19.41 -11.81
CA LEU A 151 -4.89 -19.61 -13.27
C LEU A 151 -3.85 -20.65 -13.72
N SER A 152 -2.67 -20.65 -13.11
CA SER A 152 -1.60 -21.61 -13.41
C SER A 152 -1.79 -22.95 -12.70
N GLN A 153 -2.82 -23.06 -11.84
CA GLN A 153 -3.06 -24.22 -10.98
C GLN A 153 -1.79 -24.58 -10.17
N GLU A 154 -1.02 -23.57 -9.72
CA GLU A 154 0.20 -23.77 -8.93
C GLU A 154 -0.13 -23.66 -7.43
N PRO A 155 -0.13 -24.78 -6.67
CA PRO A 155 -0.43 -24.76 -5.25
C PRO A 155 0.52 -23.83 -4.49
N THR A 156 -0.04 -22.84 -3.81
CA THR A 156 0.71 -21.74 -3.19
C THR A 156 0.21 -21.49 -1.78
N LEU A 157 1.11 -21.12 -0.87
CA LEU A 157 0.80 -20.65 0.47
C LEU A 157 1.15 -19.19 0.60
N PHE A 158 0.20 -18.39 1.08
CA PHE A 158 0.49 -17.08 1.63
C PHE A 158 0.59 -17.16 3.14
N VAL A 159 1.81 -17.02 3.66
CA VAL A 159 2.12 -17.04 5.08
C VAL A 159 2.19 -15.61 5.59
N LYS A 160 1.12 -15.16 6.26
CA LYS A 160 1.07 -13.89 6.98
C LYS A 160 1.79 -14.05 8.32
N LEU A 161 2.93 -13.39 8.46
CA LEU A 161 3.75 -13.36 9.67
C LEU A 161 3.38 -12.14 10.51
N GLU A 162 3.13 -12.36 11.80
CA GLU A 162 2.88 -11.27 12.75
C GLU A 162 3.87 -11.31 13.91
N PHE A 163 4.69 -10.26 14.06
CA PHE A 163 5.70 -10.19 15.12
C PHE A 163 5.12 -9.60 16.43
N PHE A 164 5.54 -10.13 17.57
CA PHE A 164 5.20 -9.57 18.88
C PHE A 164 5.87 -8.21 19.04
N LYS A 165 5.06 -7.16 19.27
CA LYS A 165 5.54 -5.82 19.66
C LYS A 165 6.77 -5.39 18.86
N ALA A 166 6.70 -5.45 17.53
CA ALA A 166 7.86 -5.40 16.66
C ALA A 166 8.78 -4.18 16.89
N TYR A 167 8.19 -3.00 17.16
CA TYR A 167 8.93 -1.78 17.49
C TYR A 167 9.63 -1.88 18.85
N ASP A 168 8.96 -2.42 19.86
CA ASP A 168 9.45 -2.49 21.24
C ASP A 168 10.54 -3.58 21.39
N LEU A 169 10.60 -4.53 20.47
CA LEU A 169 11.59 -5.62 20.49
C LEU A 169 12.81 -5.38 19.59
N VAL A 170 12.96 -4.25 18.92
CA VAL A 170 14.20 -3.99 18.12
C VAL A 170 15.42 -3.98 19.05
N ASN A 171 16.34 -4.93 18.90
CA ASN A 171 17.61 -4.91 19.62
C ASN A 171 18.53 -3.82 19.05
N HIS A 172 19.09 -2.96 19.91
CA HIS A 172 19.91 -1.83 19.49
C HIS A 172 21.24 -2.27 18.87
N GLU A 173 21.98 -3.17 19.51
CA GLU A 173 23.25 -3.69 18.98
C GLU A 173 23.09 -4.33 17.60
N TYR A 174 22.04 -5.12 17.42
CA TYR A 174 21.68 -5.69 16.13
C TYR A 174 21.38 -4.61 15.07
N LEU A 175 20.68 -3.54 15.45
CA LEU A 175 20.38 -2.43 14.54
C LEU A 175 21.66 -1.71 14.12
N TRP A 176 22.58 -1.44 15.05
CA TRP A 176 23.87 -0.79 14.75
C TRP A 176 24.75 -1.66 13.87
N ALA A 177 24.83 -2.96 14.17
CA ALA A 177 25.53 -3.93 13.33
C ALA A 177 24.93 -3.99 11.91
N THR A 178 23.61 -3.92 11.79
CA THR A 178 22.90 -3.87 10.50
C THR A 178 23.25 -2.59 9.73
N MET A 179 23.19 -1.42 10.37
CA MET A 179 23.56 -0.15 9.75
C MET A 179 25.03 -0.13 9.31
N LYS A 180 25.95 -0.62 10.15
CA LYS A 180 27.36 -0.76 9.81
C LYS A 180 27.55 -1.66 8.58
N ALA A 181 26.89 -2.81 8.55
CA ALA A 181 26.96 -3.74 7.41
C ALA A 181 26.34 -3.19 6.11
N MET A 182 25.40 -2.24 6.22
CA MET A 182 24.83 -1.52 5.08
C MET A 182 25.72 -0.37 4.58
N GLY A 183 26.80 -0.04 5.30
CA GLY A 183 27.76 1.00 4.92
C GLY A 183 27.48 2.39 5.48
N PHE A 184 26.63 2.51 6.51
CA PHE A 184 26.44 3.80 7.18
C PHE A 184 27.72 4.26 7.87
N HIS A 185 28.06 5.54 7.70
CA HIS A 185 29.19 6.17 8.39
C HIS A 185 29.02 6.10 9.92
N SER A 186 30.12 5.84 10.65
CA SER A 186 30.13 5.68 12.12
C SER A 186 29.45 6.84 12.84
N LYS A 187 29.77 8.08 12.45
CA LYS A 187 29.12 9.30 12.97
C LYS A 187 27.59 9.25 12.87
N PHE A 188 27.01 8.82 11.75
CA PHE A 188 25.55 8.72 11.65
C PHE A 188 24.99 7.67 12.62
N ILE A 189 25.68 6.53 12.77
CA ILE A 189 25.32 5.50 13.75
C ILE A 189 25.39 6.08 15.17
N THR A 190 26.44 6.83 15.52
CA THR A 190 26.57 7.50 16.82
C THR A 190 25.45 8.49 17.09
N LEU A 191 25.05 9.30 16.10
CA LEU A 191 23.90 10.20 16.23
C LEU A 191 22.60 9.41 16.50
N THR A 192 22.40 8.28 15.81
CA THR A 192 21.22 7.44 16.08
C THR A 192 21.26 6.75 17.45
N GLN A 193 22.45 6.32 17.90
CA GLN A 193 22.68 5.78 19.25
C GLN A 193 22.34 6.80 20.34
N GLY A 194 22.79 8.05 20.16
CA GLY A 194 22.54 9.16 21.07
C GLY A 194 21.07 9.49 21.32
N LEU A 195 20.14 9.00 20.49
CA LEU A 195 18.71 9.17 20.69
C LEU A 195 18.05 8.07 21.53
N VAL A 196 18.72 6.93 21.69
CA VAL A 196 18.14 5.74 22.36
C VAL A 196 18.96 5.29 23.57
N GLN A 197 20.28 5.40 23.54
CA GLN A 197 21.14 4.98 24.65
C GLN A 197 20.90 5.86 25.88
N GLY A 198 20.75 5.22 27.05
CA GLY A 198 20.43 5.93 28.30
C GLY A 198 19.01 6.51 28.37
N SER A 199 18.11 6.09 27.48
CA SER A 199 16.71 6.53 27.53
C SER A 199 15.98 5.94 28.72
N VAL A 200 15.25 6.80 29.42
CA VAL A 200 14.32 6.41 30.48
C VAL A 200 12.91 6.84 30.13
N SER A 201 11.91 6.15 30.67
CA SER A 201 10.50 6.47 30.47
C SER A 201 9.70 6.41 31.76
N LYS A 202 8.78 7.35 31.95
CA LYS A 202 7.78 7.33 33.02
C LYS A 202 6.41 7.06 32.45
N ILE A 203 5.60 6.23 33.11
CA ILE A 203 4.22 5.99 32.71
C ILE A 203 3.33 7.04 33.39
N HIS A 204 2.53 7.77 32.62
CA HIS A 204 1.63 8.78 33.19
C HIS A 204 0.17 8.32 33.15
N VAL A 205 -0.36 7.91 34.30
CA VAL A 205 -1.73 7.42 34.50
C VAL A 205 -2.43 8.28 35.56
N ASN A 206 -3.65 8.73 35.29
CA ASN A 206 -4.51 9.46 36.24
C ASN A 206 -3.82 10.66 36.94
N GLY A 207 -3.01 11.44 36.22
CA GLY A 207 -2.33 12.61 36.77
C GLY A 207 -1.03 12.30 37.51
N GLN A 208 -0.66 11.03 37.68
CA GLN A 208 0.54 10.60 38.38
C GLN A 208 1.55 9.94 37.44
N PHE A 209 2.83 10.05 37.78
CA PHE A 209 3.93 9.40 37.08
C PHE A 209 4.39 8.16 37.86
N SER A 210 4.71 7.09 37.15
CA SER A 210 5.44 5.96 37.70
C SER A 210 6.90 6.31 38.00
N GLU A 211 7.60 5.37 38.64
CA GLU A 211 9.06 5.33 38.64
C GLU A 211 9.63 5.27 37.21
N GLU A 212 10.92 5.62 37.10
CA GLU A 212 11.65 5.61 35.83
C GLU A 212 11.95 4.18 35.39
N ILE A 213 11.66 3.91 34.12
CA ILE A 213 11.93 2.63 33.48
C ILE A 213 13.03 2.85 32.45
N SER A 214 14.17 2.18 32.64
CA SER A 214 15.26 2.15 31.67
C SER A 214 14.83 1.42 30.39
N ILE A 215 15.10 2.02 29.24
CA ILE A 215 14.76 1.47 27.93
C ILE A 215 16.00 0.83 27.31
N GLU A 216 16.09 -0.50 27.41
CA GLU A 216 17.23 -1.29 26.92
C GLU A 216 17.09 -1.74 25.47
N ARG A 217 15.86 -1.74 24.94
CA ARG A 217 15.56 -2.15 23.57
C ARG A 217 14.34 -1.42 23.01
N GLY A 218 14.18 -1.52 21.71
CA GLY A 218 13.07 -0.99 20.95
C GLY A 218 13.33 0.42 20.41
N VAL A 219 12.52 0.81 19.45
CA VAL A 219 12.53 2.16 18.87
C VAL A 219 11.31 2.94 19.36
N LYS A 220 11.53 4.21 19.72
CA LYS A 220 10.53 5.05 20.42
C LYS A 220 9.26 5.27 19.59
N GLN A 221 8.10 4.78 20.06
CA GLN A 221 6.81 4.99 19.40
C GLN A 221 6.36 6.45 19.54
N GLY A 222 6.49 7.22 18.46
CA GLY A 222 6.27 8.67 18.44
C GLY A 222 7.49 9.46 17.95
N CYS A 223 8.66 8.82 17.90
CA CYS A 223 9.85 9.36 17.27
C CYS A 223 9.72 9.30 15.74
N PRO A 224 9.89 10.41 15.00
CA PRO A 224 9.79 10.39 13.53
C PRO A 224 10.86 9.52 12.85
N LEU A 225 11.99 9.25 13.51
CA LEU A 225 13.06 8.38 13.02
C LEU A 225 12.78 6.88 13.20
N ALA A 226 11.98 6.52 14.20
CA ALA A 226 11.74 5.11 14.55
C ALA A 226 11.24 4.24 13.38
N PRO A 227 10.32 4.69 12.50
CA PRO A 227 9.86 3.87 11.37
C PRO A 227 10.96 3.54 10.36
N LEU A 228 11.88 4.48 10.09
CA LEU A 228 13.01 4.22 9.18
C LEU A 228 14.02 3.27 9.81
N LEU A 229 14.34 3.43 11.10
CA LEU A 229 15.20 2.49 11.82
C LEU A 229 14.59 1.09 11.85
N PHE A 230 13.28 0.99 12.03
CA PHE A 230 12.58 -0.28 11.95
C PHE A 230 12.70 -0.89 10.53
N ALA A 231 12.51 -0.11 9.47
CA ALA A 231 12.69 -0.58 8.10
C ALA A 231 14.12 -1.10 7.83
N LEU A 232 15.14 -0.43 8.39
CA LEU A 232 16.54 -0.90 8.34
C LEU A 232 16.71 -2.21 9.11
N SER A 233 16.13 -2.34 10.31
CA SER A 233 16.20 -3.56 11.13
C SER A 233 15.62 -4.81 10.46
N THR A 234 14.71 -4.62 9.49
CA THR A 234 14.11 -5.73 8.71
C THR A 234 14.94 -6.16 7.50
N GLN A 235 15.97 -5.40 7.09
CA GLN A 235 16.82 -5.73 5.93
C GLN A 235 17.46 -7.11 6.01
N PRO A 236 17.97 -7.58 7.17
CA PRO A 236 18.56 -8.90 7.27
C PRO A 236 17.58 -10.03 7.00
N LEU A 237 16.31 -9.93 7.43
CA LEU A 237 15.27 -10.93 7.10
C LEU A 237 15.10 -11.07 5.58
N MET A 238 14.95 -9.95 4.88
CA MET A 238 14.79 -9.92 3.43
C MET A 238 16.01 -10.49 2.69
N ASN A 239 17.21 -10.24 3.21
CA ASN A 239 18.44 -10.82 2.68
C ASN A 239 18.54 -12.33 2.93
N ILE A 240 18.09 -12.83 4.10
CA ILE A 240 18.03 -14.27 4.38
C ILE A 240 17.08 -14.95 3.38
N LEU A 241 15.87 -14.39 3.18
CA LEU A 241 14.90 -14.93 2.24
C LEU A 241 15.43 -14.94 0.80
N LYS A 242 16.03 -13.84 0.34
CA LYS A 242 16.68 -13.75 -0.99
C LYS A 242 17.84 -14.72 -1.16
N LYS A 243 18.65 -14.92 -0.13
CA LYS A 243 19.76 -15.88 -0.17
C LYS A 243 19.23 -17.31 -0.33
N ARG A 244 18.25 -17.71 0.48
CA ARG A 244 17.63 -19.04 0.38
C ARG A 244 16.93 -19.26 -0.96
N GLN A 245 16.38 -18.20 -1.55
CA GLN A 245 15.86 -18.22 -2.91
C GLN A 245 16.94 -18.47 -3.95
N GLY A 246 18.03 -17.70 -3.93
CA GLY A 246 19.14 -17.86 -4.87
C GLY A 246 19.82 -19.22 -4.77
N GLU A 247 19.78 -19.85 -3.59
CA GLU A 247 20.23 -21.24 -3.36
C GLU A 247 19.21 -22.30 -3.82
N GLY A 248 18.02 -21.91 -4.29
CA GLY A 248 16.94 -22.82 -4.69
C GLY A 248 16.24 -23.54 -3.52
N ARG A 249 16.57 -23.19 -2.27
CA ARG A 249 15.99 -23.77 -1.04
C ARG A 249 14.61 -23.21 -0.71
N LEU A 250 14.34 -21.97 -1.12
CA LEU A 250 13.04 -21.32 -0.95
C LEU A 250 12.47 -20.96 -2.32
N LYS A 251 11.31 -21.51 -2.67
CA LYS A 251 10.68 -21.37 -3.99
C LYS A 251 9.39 -20.57 -3.88
N GLY A 252 9.33 -19.44 -4.59
CA GLY A 252 8.15 -18.60 -4.66
C GLY A 252 7.19 -19.01 -5.75
N LEU A 253 6.13 -18.21 -5.92
CA LEU A 253 5.23 -18.34 -7.06
C LEU A 253 5.96 -17.93 -8.35
N SER A 254 5.92 -18.77 -9.37
CA SER A 254 6.55 -18.49 -10.66
C SER A 254 5.68 -17.57 -11.51
N LEU A 255 6.00 -16.28 -11.55
CA LEU A 255 5.35 -15.33 -12.46
C LEU A 255 6.07 -15.36 -13.81
N CYS A 256 5.34 -15.77 -14.86
CA CYS A 256 5.83 -15.79 -16.25
C CYS A 256 7.18 -16.51 -16.46
N GLY A 257 7.43 -17.61 -15.73
CA GLY A 257 8.61 -18.46 -15.92
C GLY A 257 9.96 -17.88 -15.49
N GLN A 258 10.03 -16.65 -14.95
CA GLN A 258 11.29 -15.98 -14.62
C GLN A 258 11.30 -15.25 -13.26
N ALA A 259 10.17 -14.68 -12.82
CA ALA A 259 10.14 -13.86 -11.61
C ALA A 259 9.46 -14.61 -10.45
N GLN A 260 10.25 -15.05 -9.48
CA GLN A 260 9.73 -15.65 -8.26
C GLN A 260 9.36 -14.57 -7.25
N THR A 261 8.07 -14.33 -7.07
CA THR A 261 7.59 -13.45 -5.99
C THR A 261 7.56 -14.23 -4.69
N LEU A 262 8.32 -13.77 -3.70
CA LEU A 262 8.44 -14.46 -2.41
C LEU A 262 7.85 -13.73 -1.22
N TYR A 263 7.92 -12.41 -1.15
CA TYR A 263 7.52 -11.71 0.08
C TYR A 263 7.11 -10.27 -0.16
N ASN A 264 6.32 -9.77 0.79
CA ASN A 264 5.81 -8.41 0.89
C ASN A 264 5.91 -8.00 2.36
N LEU A 265 6.57 -6.87 2.66
CA LEU A 265 6.62 -6.33 4.01
C LEU A 265 5.92 -4.97 4.04
N PHE A 266 5.08 -4.75 5.05
CA PHE A 266 4.55 -3.44 5.39
C PHE A 266 4.77 -3.20 6.88
N ALA A 267 5.89 -2.56 7.21
CA ALA A 267 6.31 -2.43 8.60
C ALA A 267 6.34 -3.81 9.29
N ASP A 268 5.55 -4.01 10.35
CA ASP A 268 5.46 -5.25 11.12
C ASP A 268 4.56 -6.32 10.49
N ASP A 269 3.62 -5.92 9.62
CA ASP A 269 2.81 -6.86 8.83
C ASP A 269 3.64 -7.40 7.67
N SER A 270 4.04 -8.68 7.75
CA SER A 270 4.83 -9.34 6.72
C SER A 270 4.03 -10.49 6.10
N GLY A 271 4.15 -10.68 4.79
CA GLY A 271 3.53 -11.76 4.05
C GLY A 271 4.54 -12.44 3.15
N VAL A 272 4.59 -13.77 3.14
CA VAL A 272 5.50 -14.55 2.31
C VAL A 272 4.66 -15.47 1.42
N LEU A 273 4.90 -15.44 0.11
CA LEU A 273 4.32 -16.32 -0.90
C LEU A 273 5.33 -17.42 -1.22
N ILE A 274 4.96 -18.66 -0.95
CA ILE A 274 5.80 -19.83 -1.24
C ILE A 274 4.98 -20.90 -1.93
N ARG A 275 5.62 -21.74 -2.76
CA ARG A 275 5.00 -22.97 -3.26
C ARG A 275 4.57 -23.86 -2.08
N ALA A 276 3.43 -24.52 -2.22
CA ALA A 276 2.85 -25.36 -1.20
C ALA A 276 3.53 -26.74 -1.14
N ASP A 277 4.73 -26.81 -0.57
CA ASP A 277 5.43 -28.05 -0.29
C ASP A 277 6.09 -28.06 1.11
N PRO A 278 6.19 -29.22 1.78
CA PRO A 278 6.72 -29.33 3.14
C PRO A 278 8.16 -28.82 3.28
N GLU A 279 9.01 -29.11 2.31
CA GLU A 279 10.42 -28.73 2.30
C GLU A 279 10.58 -27.20 2.25
N ASN A 280 9.82 -26.54 1.38
CA ASN A 280 9.82 -25.09 1.23
C ASN A 280 9.23 -24.36 2.46
N PHE A 281 8.19 -24.92 3.09
CA PHE A 281 7.68 -24.39 4.35
C PHE A 281 8.71 -24.52 5.48
N THR A 282 9.39 -25.67 5.56
CA THR A 282 10.47 -25.90 6.54
C THR A 282 11.63 -24.91 6.31
N ALA A 283 12.02 -24.68 5.05
CA ALA A 283 13.05 -23.70 4.70
C ALA A 283 12.65 -22.26 5.10
N LEU A 284 11.36 -21.91 5.00
CA LEU A 284 10.86 -20.63 5.52
C LEU A 284 10.96 -20.55 7.05
N GLN A 285 10.60 -21.62 7.77
CA GLN A 285 10.73 -21.67 9.22
C GLN A 285 12.19 -21.52 9.67
N GLU A 286 13.13 -22.20 9.02
CA GLU A 286 14.57 -22.05 9.29
C GLU A 286 15.04 -20.61 9.06
N ALA A 287 14.60 -19.97 7.97
CA ALA A 287 14.94 -18.58 7.67
C ALA A 287 14.42 -17.61 8.75
N ILE A 288 13.18 -17.82 9.19
CA ILE A 288 12.57 -17.02 10.27
C ILE A 288 13.26 -17.30 11.60
N GLN A 289 13.62 -18.56 11.89
CA GLN A 289 14.30 -18.93 13.13
C GLN A 289 15.67 -18.27 13.20
N LEU A 290 16.47 -18.36 12.13
CA LEU A 290 17.74 -17.64 12.02
C LEU A 290 17.56 -16.13 12.25
N TYR A 291 16.53 -15.52 11.66
CA TYR A 291 16.24 -14.11 11.87
C TYR A 291 15.90 -13.79 13.34
N LYS A 292 15.09 -14.63 14.00
CA LYS A 292 14.76 -14.47 15.43
C LYS A 292 16.01 -14.54 16.30
N ASP A 293 16.89 -15.49 16.03
CA ASP A 293 18.09 -15.73 16.82
C ASP A 293 19.08 -14.55 16.74
N ILE A 294 19.25 -13.95 15.55
CA ILE A 294 20.17 -12.81 15.38
C ILE A 294 19.57 -11.45 15.78
N SER A 295 18.25 -11.26 15.61
CA SER A 295 17.60 -9.95 15.83
C SER A 295 16.95 -9.81 17.21
N GLY A 296 16.71 -10.94 17.89
CA GLY A 296 15.88 -11.00 19.09
C GLY A 296 14.39 -10.74 18.84
N ALA A 297 13.95 -10.76 17.57
CA ALA A 297 12.54 -10.66 17.20
C ALA A 297 11.77 -11.91 17.67
N LYS A 298 10.47 -11.75 17.92
CA LYS A 298 9.58 -12.85 18.35
C LYS A 298 8.37 -12.91 17.43
N LEU A 299 8.11 -14.08 16.85
CA LEU A 299 6.92 -14.32 16.02
C LEU A 299 5.72 -14.70 16.90
N ASN A 300 4.55 -14.17 16.57
CA ASN A 300 3.28 -14.54 17.20
C ASN A 300 2.60 -15.63 16.37
N MET A 301 2.84 -16.89 16.74
CA MET A 301 2.29 -18.06 16.04
C MET A 301 0.75 -18.04 16.05
N ALA A 302 0.14 -17.67 17.17
CA ALA A 302 -1.31 -17.60 17.32
C ALA A 302 -2.00 -16.53 16.44
N LYS A 303 -1.25 -15.52 15.99
CA LYS A 303 -1.76 -14.48 15.07
C LYS A 303 -1.26 -14.62 13.64
N SER A 304 -0.16 -15.32 13.45
CA SER A 304 0.34 -15.67 12.13
C SER A 304 -0.66 -16.61 11.46
N THR A 305 -0.86 -16.43 10.16
CA THR A 305 -1.92 -17.12 9.43
C THR A 305 -1.39 -17.64 8.11
N ILE A 306 -1.71 -18.89 7.79
CA ILE A 306 -1.39 -19.52 6.51
C ILE A 306 -2.66 -19.53 5.66
N ILE A 307 -2.58 -19.02 4.44
CA ILE A 307 -3.70 -18.99 3.48
C ILE A 307 -3.34 -19.88 2.29
N PRO A 308 -4.00 -21.03 2.13
CA PRO A 308 -3.89 -21.84 0.93
C PRO A 308 -4.45 -21.11 -0.30
N ILE A 309 -3.80 -21.25 -1.45
CA ILE A 309 -4.16 -20.62 -2.73
C ILE A 309 -4.01 -21.67 -3.84
N ALA A 310 -4.98 -21.72 -4.77
CA ALA A 310 -4.99 -22.68 -5.88
C ALA A 310 -4.96 -24.14 -5.40
N MET A 311 -5.75 -24.45 -4.38
CA MET A 311 -5.86 -25.79 -3.79
C MET A 311 -7.32 -26.14 -3.54
N GLU A 312 -7.69 -27.39 -3.79
CA GLU A 312 -9.02 -27.93 -3.45
C GLU A 312 -9.13 -28.30 -1.97
N ARG A 313 -8.02 -28.75 -1.37
CA ARG A 313 -7.93 -29.08 0.05
C ARG A 313 -6.68 -28.50 0.68
N SER A 314 -6.77 -28.16 1.96
CA SER A 314 -5.60 -27.80 2.75
C SER A 314 -4.70 -29.03 2.89
N PRO A 315 -3.38 -28.92 2.66
CA PRO A 315 -2.48 -30.04 2.90
C PRO A 315 -2.47 -30.49 4.36
N ASP A 316 -2.54 -31.80 4.58
CA ASP A 316 -2.59 -32.38 5.94
C ASP A 316 -1.35 -32.04 6.76
N TRP A 317 -0.18 -31.92 6.11
CA TRP A 317 1.08 -31.58 6.75
C TRP A 317 1.10 -30.17 7.35
N LEU A 318 0.22 -29.25 6.92
CA LEU A 318 0.11 -27.93 7.54
C LEU A 318 -0.39 -27.97 8.99
N SER A 319 -1.13 -29.01 9.36
CA SER A 319 -1.65 -29.21 10.73
C SER A 319 -0.53 -29.42 11.76
N ARG A 320 0.69 -29.76 11.31
CA ARG A 320 1.86 -29.95 12.16
C ARG A 320 2.43 -28.64 12.71
N PHE A 321 1.94 -27.49 12.23
CA PHE A 321 2.46 -26.18 12.61
C PHE A 321 1.49 -25.41 13.50
N GLU A 322 2.05 -24.60 14.42
CA GLU A 322 1.29 -23.84 15.42
C GLU A 322 0.53 -22.62 14.83
N CYS A 323 0.78 -22.28 13.57
CA CYS A 323 0.10 -21.17 12.91
C CYS A 323 -1.35 -21.53 12.57
N TYR A 324 -2.25 -20.55 12.61
CA TYR A 324 -3.61 -20.76 12.15
C TYR A 324 -3.65 -20.97 10.62
N VAL A 325 -4.23 -22.08 10.17
CA VAL A 325 -4.49 -22.34 8.74
C VAL A 325 -5.89 -21.85 8.39
N ALA A 326 -5.99 -21.00 7.38
CA ALA A 326 -7.24 -20.45 6.90
C ALA A 326 -8.15 -21.57 6.37
N ARG A 327 -9.39 -21.62 6.88
CA ARG A 327 -10.44 -22.45 6.29
C ARG A 327 -10.96 -21.84 5.00
N GLU A 328 -11.44 -22.69 4.09
CA GLU A 328 -12.09 -22.25 2.87
C GLU A 328 -13.24 -21.27 3.16
N GLY A 329 -13.33 -20.20 2.36
CA GLY A 329 -14.34 -19.14 2.52
C GLY A 329 -14.14 -18.26 3.76
N LYS A 330 -13.10 -18.49 4.59
CA LYS A 330 -12.82 -17.62 5.74
C LYS A 330 -12.18 -16.31 5.29
N VAL A 331 -12.86 -15.19 5.56
CA VAL A 331 -12.30 -13.86 5.36
C VAL A 331 -11.24 -13.55 6.43
N ILE A 332 -10.04 -13.23 5.97
CA ILE A 332 -8.89 -12.80 6.76
C ILE A 332 -8.57 -11.35 6.41
N ARG A 333 -8.21 -10.56 7.42
CA ARG A 333 -7.80 -9.17 7.22
C ARG A 333 -6.30 -9.08 6.98
N TYR A 334 -5.91 -8.53 5.84
CA TYR A 334 -4.52 -8.18 5.52
C TYR A 334 -4.45 -6.74 5.02
N LEU A 335 -3.67 -5.89 5.72
CA LEU A 335 -3.53 -4.45 5.40
C LEU A 335 -4.90 -3.76 5.20
N GLY A 336 -5.86 -4.13 6.03
CA GLY A 336 -7.23 -3.61 5.99
C GLY A 336 -8.17 -4.30 4.98
N HIS A 337 -7.66 -5.09 4.04
CA HIS A 337 -8.41 -5.77 2.98
C HIS A 337 -8.89 -7.17 3.39
N PRO A 338 -10.08 -7.60 2.90
CA PRO A 338 -10.56 -8.98 3.04
C PRO A 338 -9.90 -9.89 2.00
N ILE A 339 -9.05 -10.80 2.46
CA ILE A 339 -8.40 -11.85 1.66
C ILE A 339 -8.73 -13.23 2.23
N GLY A 340 -8.39 -14.31 1.52
CA GLY A 340 -8.54 -15.67 2.03
C GLY A 340 -8.64 -16.72 0.92
N TRP A 341 -8.67 -17.98 1.33
CA TRP A 341 -8.83 -19.12 0.46
C TRP A 341 -10.27 -19.22 -0.05
N ASN A 342 -10.48 -19.11 -1.37
CA ASN A 342 -11.79 -19.16 -2.05
C ASN A 342 -12.83 -18.16 -1.47
N VAL A 343 -12.39 -16.95 -1.12
CA VAL A 343 -13.29 -15.89 -0.62
C VAL A 343 -14.08 -15.25 -1.76
N LYS A 344 -15.41 -15.34 -1.69
CA LYS A 344 -16.35 -14.82 -2.69
C LYS A 344 -16.48 -13.29 -2.61
N ASP A 345 -16.81 -12.65 -3.73
CA ASP A 345 -17.00 -11.20 -3.80
C ASP A 345 -18.16 -10.69 -2.94
N THR A 346 -19.18 -11.53 -2.70
CA THR A 346 -20.25 -11.23 -1.74
C THR A 346 -19.69 -11.05 -0.33
N GLN A 347 -18.80 -11.95 0.10
CA GLN A 347 -18.18 -11.88 1.42
C GLN A 347 -17.25 -10.66 1.56
N LYS A 348 -16.54 -10.29 0.48
CA LYS A 348 -15.75 -9.04 0.43
C LYS A 348 -16.66 -7.82 0.57
N SER A 349 -17.83 -7.83 -0.06
CA SER A 349 -18.83 -6.76 0.03
C SER A 349 -19.44 -6.67 1.44
N ASP A 350 -19.77 -7.80 2.06
CA ASP A 350 -20.29 -7.88 3.42
C ASP A 350 -19.28 -7.37 4.45
N PHE A 351 -17.98 -7.59 4.21
CA PHE A 351 -16.92 -7.03 5.04
C PHE A 351 -16.92 -5.49 5.00
N ILE A 352 -17.16 -4.87 3.84
CA ILE A 352 -17.30 -3.41 3.71
C ILE A 352 -18.55 -2.93 4.45
N LEU A 353 -19.66 -3.62 4.24
CA LEU A 353 -20.95 -3.32 4.88
C LEU A 353 -20.83 -3.33 6.41
N GLY A 354 -20.21 -4.36 6.98
CA GLY A 354 -20.02 -4.50 8.42
C GLY A 354 -19.16 -3.38 9.01
N LYS A 355 -18.12 -2.91 8.30
CA LYS A 355 -17.32 -1.75 8.73
C LYS A 355 -18.16 -0.46 8.77
N LEU A 356 -18.98 -0.21 7.75
CA LEU A 356 -19.84 0.98 7.70
C LEU A 356 -20.89 0.96 8.80
N GLN A 357 -21.57 -0.18 9.00
CA GLN A 357 -22.56 -0.35 10.06
C GLN A 357 -21.95 -0.21 11.46
N GLY A 358 -20.79 -0.83 11.70
CA GLY A 358 -20.07 -0.72 12.97
C GLY A 358 -19.67 0.73 13.29
N ARG A 359 -19.32 1.53 12.28
CA ARG A 359 -19.05 2.96 12.49
C ARG A 359 -20.32 3.74 12.82
N LEU A 360 -21.40 3.48 12.09
CA LEU A 360 -22.68 4.16 12.24
C LEU A 360 -23.29 4.02 13.63
N GLY A 361 -23.13 2.87 14.29
CA GLY A 361 -23.65 2.63 15.62
C GLY A 361 -23.30 3.73 16.64
N SER A 362 -22.10 4.33 16.53
CA SER A 362 -21.67 5.44 17.41
C SER A 362 -22.24 6.82 17.07
N TRP A 363 -22.74 7.01 15.85
CA TRP A 363 -23.23 8.29 15.33
C TRP A 363 -24.74 8.42 15.39
N THR A 364 -25.47 7.29 15.32
CA THR A 364 -26.94 7.28 15.38
C THR A 364 -27.48 7.92 16.66
N TYR A 365 -26.76 7.79 17.78
CA TYR A 365 -27.17 8.35 19.09
C TYR A 365 -26.84 9.84 19.28
N ARG A 366 -26.14 10.50 18.34
CA ARG A 366 -25.66 11.88 18.53
C ARG A 366 -26.65 12.97 18.10
N MET A 367 -27.94 12.65 17.93
CA MET A 367 -29.03 13.57 17.53
C MET A 367 -28.63 14.62 16.47
N LEU A 368 -27.93 14.18 15.42
CA LEU A 368 -27.42 15.09 14.39
C LEU A 368 -28.55 15.64 13.51
N SER A 369 -28.47 16.91 13.13
CA SER A 369 -29.31 17.51 12.09
C SER A 369 -29.07 16.84 10.72
N PHE A 370 -29.98 17.05 9.76
CA PHE A 370 -29.81 16.53 8.40
C PHE A 370 -28.46 16.95 7.78
N SER A 371 -28.10 18.23 7.90
CA SER A 371 -26.82 18.75 7.44
C SER A 371 -25.63 18.08 8.14
N GLY A 372 -25.72 17.84 9.45
CA GLY A 372 -24.69 17.12 10.20
C GLY A 372 -24.52 15.68 9.72
N ARG A 373 -25.62 14.96 9.49
CA ARG A 373 -25.59 13.58 8.94
C ARG A 373 -25.04 13.54 7.51
N MET A 374 -25.34 14.54 6.70
CA MET A 374 -24.76 14.69 5.36
C MET A 374 -23.24 14.89 5.39
N VAL A 375 -22.72 15.71 6.31
CA VAL A 375 -21.28 15.90 6.51
C VAL A 375 -20.61 14.59 6.94
N VAL A 376 -21.17 13.89 7.93
CA VAL A 376 -20.66 12.58 8.37
C VAL A 376 -20.67 11.57 7.23
N MET A 377 -21.77 11.50 6.47
CA MET A 377 -21.87 10.57 5.34
C MET A 377 -20.81 10.85 4.28
N LYS A 378 -20.60 12.10 3.89
CA LYS A 378 -19.60 12.47 2.86
C LYS A 378 -18.16 12.27 3.31
N HIS A 379 -17.82 12.73 4.51
CA HIS A 379 -16.42 12.80 4.95
C HIS A 379 -15.95 11.56 5.72
N ILE A 380 -16.88 10.75 6.24
CA ILE A 380 -16.54 9.54 7.00
C ILE A 380 -17.00 8.29 6.23
N LEU A 381 -18.29 8.17 5.94
CA LEU A 381 -18.83 6.92 5.37
C LEU A 381 -18.39 6.70 3.92
N LYS A 382 -18.46 7.74 3.07
CA LYS A 382 -18.04 7.66 1.66
C LYS A 382 -16.52 7.56 1.49
N VAL A 383 -15.75 8.05 2.46
CA VAL A 383 -14.28 7.97 2.43
C VAL A 383 -13.77 6.64 2.96
N MET A 384 -14.49 5.99 3.88
CA MET A 384 -14.01 4.78 4.55
C MET A 384 -13.66 3.61 3.59
N PRO A 385 -14.45 3.28 2.57
CA PRO A 385 -14.12 2.22 1.62
C PRO A 385 -13.00 2.59 0.64
N ASN A 386 -12.55 3.84 0.60
CA ASN A 386 -11.59 4.32 -0.42
C ASN A 386 -10.29 3.53 -0.45
N HIS A 387 -9.81 3.10 0.71
CA HIS A 387 -8.62 2.24 0.82
C HIS A 387 -8.88 0.84 0.25
N LEU A 388 -10.09 0.30 0.41
CA LEU A 388 -10.47 -1.00 -0.14
C LEU A 388 -10.66 -0.94 -1.65
N PHE A 389 -11.26 0.15 -2.13
CA PHE A 389 -11.47 0.44 -3.54
C PHE A 389 -10.18 0.74 -4.31
N THR A 390 -9.02 0.81 -3.66
CA THR A 390 -7.78 0.78 -4.42
C THR A 390 -7.61 -0.56 -5.11
N SER A 391 -8.08 -1.67 -4.53
CA SER A 391 -7.85 -3.01 -5.09
C SER A 391 -9.11 -3.84 -5.31
N LEU A 392 -10.25 -3.42 -4.77
CA LEU A 392 -11.54 -4.10 -4.90
C LEU A 392 -12.52 -3.30 -5.74
N THR A 393 -13.04 -3.93 -6.78
CA THR A 393 -14.24 -3.47 -7.48
C THR A 393 -15.46 -4.13 -6.86
N ILE A 394 -16.60 -3.43 -6.88
CA ILE A 394 -17.88 -3.97 -6.42
C ILE A 394 -18.88 -3.98 -7.56
N ASN A 395 -19.85 -4.89 -7.52
CA ASN A 395 -20.96 -4.89 -8.48
C ASN A 395 -22.06 -3.90 -8.06
N GLN A 396 -23.01 -3.64 -8.98
CA GLN A 396 -24.13 -2.72 -8.75
C GLN A 396 -24.94 -3.11 -7.49
N LYS A 397 -25.22 -4.41 -7.31
CA LYS A 397 -25.97 -4.91 -6.14
C LYS A 397 -25.27 -4.55 -4.82
N ALA A 398 -23.96 -4.73 -4.73
CA ALA A 398 -23.17 -4.34 -3.58
C ALA A 398 -23.18 -2.82 -3.37
N ALA A 399 -23.01 -2.04 -4.44
CA ALA A 399 -23.10 -0.59 -4.35
C ALA A 399 -24.46 -0.12 -3.81
N ASP A 400 -25.56 -0.68 -4.29
CA ASP A 400 -26.92 -0.35 -3.85
C ASP A 400 -27.12 -0.68 -2.36
N MET A 401 -26.58 -1.81 -1.88
CA MET A 401 -26.62 -2.17 -0.46
C MET A 401 -25.85 -1.16 0.41
N LEU A 402 -24.65 -0.75 -0.02
CA LEU A 402 -23.85 0.25 0.70
C LEU A 402 -24.53 1.63 0.68
N GLU A 403 -25.15 2.01 -0.43
CA GLU A 403 -25.90 3.25 -0.57
C GLU A 403 -27.16 3.27 0.27
N ALA A 404 -27.87 2.14 0.37
CA ALA A 404 -29.04 2.01 1.23
C ALA A 404 -28.71 2.30 2.70
N VAL A 405 -27.57 1.81 3.19
CA VAL A 405 -27.09 2.11 4.55
C VAL A 405 -26.81 3.60 4.74
N CYS A 406 -26.13 4.25 3.78
CA CYS A 406 -25.86 5.69 3.84
C CYS A 406 -27.16 6.51 3.78
N ARG A 407 -28.10 6.13 2.92
CA ARG A 407 -29.41 6.77 2.76
C ARG A 407 -30.23 6.67 4.05
N LYS A 408 -30.29 5.48 4.66
CA LYS A 408 -30.98 5.26 5.94
C LYS A 408 -30.41 6.15 7.04
N PHE A 409 -29.09 6.27 7.11
CA PHE A 409 -28.44 7.17 8.07
C PHE A 409 -28.80 8.65 7.84
N VAL A 410 -28.74 9.14 6.59
CA VAL A 410 -29.01 10.54 6.26
C VAL A 410 -30.44 10.96 6.61
N TRP A 411 -31.43 10.14 6.26
CA TRP A 411 -32.83 10.43 6.59
C TRP A 411 -33.11 10.25 8.08
N GLY A 412 -32.38 9.36 8.74
CA GLY A 412 -32.46 9.15 10.18
C GLY A 412 -33.75 8.44 10.60
N GLN A 413 -33.92 8.33 11.92
CA GLN A 413 -35.10 7.70 12.52
C GLN A 413 -35.97 8.76 13.23
N SER A 414 -37.25 8.46 13.34
CA SER A 414 -38.22 9.17 14.18
C SER A 414 -37.95 8.89 15.67
N GLU A 415 -38.55 9.67 16.55
CA GLU A 415 -38.44 9.48 18.01
C GLU A 415 -38.94 8.10 18.46
N SER A 416 -39.88 7.50 17.71
CA SER A 416 -40.37 6.14 17.94
C SER A 416 -39.45 5.05 17.33
N GLY A 417 -38.24 5.41 16.88
CA GLY A 417 -37.27 4.48 16.28
C GLY A 417 -37.59 4.02 14.85
N LYS A 418 -38.70 4.48 14.24
CA LYS A 418 -39.05 4.14 12.85
C LYS A 418 -38.25 4.99 11.86
N ASP A 419 -37.79 4.41 10.76
CA ASP A 419 -37.07 5.16 9.72
C ASP A 419 -37.93 6.32 9.19
N ARG A 420 -37.34 7.51 9.05
CA ARG A 420 -38.04 8.68 8.49
C ARG A 420 -38.26 8.49 6.99
N ILE A 421 -39.38 9.00 6.49
CA ILE A 421 -39.71 8.96 5.07
C ILE A 421 -38.75 9.91 4.31
N PRO A 422 -38.07 9.44 3.26
CA PRO A 422 -37.27 10.30 2.38
C PRO A 422 -38.16 11.34 1.69
N LEU A 423 -37.89 12.63 1.92
CA LEU A 423 -38.65 13.73 1.30
C LEU A 423 -38.21 14.03 -0.13
N ILE A 424 -36.99 13.61 -0.51
CA ILE A 424 -36.41 13.86 -1.83
C ILE A 424 -35.82 12.55 -2.36
N ALA A 425 -36.05 12.27 -3.65
CA ALA A 425 -35.48 11.11 -4.31
C ALA A 425 -33.94 11.11 -4.22
N TRP A 426 -33.34 9.96 -3.88
CA TRP A 426 -31.89 9.85 -3.70
C TRP A 426 -31.10 10.23 -4.96
N LYS A 427 -31.63 9.93 -6.15
CA LYS A 427 -31.03 10.35 -7.43
C LYS A 427 -30.88 11.87 -7.52
N GLN A 428 -31.84 12.65 -7.02
CA GLN A 428 -31.74 14.11 -6.99
C GLN A 428 -30.72 14.58 -5.95
N VAL A 429 -30.68 13.95 -4.77
CA VAL A 429 -29.67 14.23 -3.74
C VAL A 429 -28.24 13.95 -4.24
N ALA A 430 -28.06 12.94 -5.09
CA ALA A 430 -26.75 12.54 -5.61
C ALA A 430 -26.19 13.47 -6.70
N LYS A 431 -27.04 14.23 -7.41
CA LYS A 431 -26.62 15.15 -8.49
C LYS A 431 -25.61 16.20 -8.01
N ALA A 432 -24.89 16.82 -8.95
CA ALA A 432 -23.95 17.89 -8.63
C ALA A 432 -24.66 19.09 -7.97
N LYS A 433 -23.92 19.90 -7.21
CA LYS A 433 -24.48 21.09 -6.56
C LYS A 433 -25.10 22.08 -7.56
N ARG A 434 -24.48 22.21 -8.74
CA ARG A 434 -24.99 23.05 -9.84
C ARG A 434 -26.35 22.58 -10.40
N ASP A 435 -26.65 21.29 -10.26
CA ASP A 435 -27.90 20.67 -10.74
C ASP A 435 -28.94 20.55 -9.60
N GLY A 436 -28.75 21.30 -8.51
CA GLY A 436 -29.63 21.29 -7.33
C GLY A 436 -29.48 20.06 -6.43
N GLY A 437 -28.40 19.28 -6.57
CA GLY A 437 -28.09 18.13 -5.72
C GLY A 437 -27.06 18.42 -4.62
N LEU A 438 -26.65 17.39 -3.90
CA LEU A 438 -25.64 17.47 -2.83
C LEU A 438 -24.31 16.82 -3.21
N ALA A 439 -24.06 16.49 -4.47
CA ALA A 439 -22.82 15.91 -4.99
C ALA A 439 -22.38 14.66 -4.22
N VAL A 440 -23.28 13.69 -4.06
CA VAL A 440 -22.99 12.41 -3.40
C VAL A 440 -22.58 11.38 -4.46
N THR A 441 -21.31 11.02 -4.49
CA THR A 441 -20.79 10.05 -5.46
C THR A 441 -21.27 8.63 -5.16
N SER A 442 -21.60 7.86 -6.20
CA SER A 442 -21.94 6.45 -6.06
C SER A 442 -20.75 5.61 -5.61
N PHE A 443 -20.99 4.59 -4.77
CA PHE A 443 -19.93 3.66 -4.39
C PHE A 443 -19.43 2.83 -5.57
N LEU A 444 -20.29 2.55 -6.55
CA LEU A 444 -19.89 1.84 -7.76
C LEU A 444 -18.83 2.63 -8.52
N ILE A 445 -19.12 3.91 -8.79
CA ILE A 445 -18.17 4.84 -9.46
C ILE A 445 -16.89 4.99 -8.66
N GLN A 446 -16.99 5.11 -7.33
CA GLN A 446 -15.82 5.20 -6.44
C GLN A 446 -14.95 3.93 -6.43
N SER A 447 -15.53 2.77 -6.72
CA SER A 447 -14.82 1.49 -6.77
C SER A 447 -14.08 1.24 -8.07
N TYR A 448 -14.46 1.95 -9.14
CA TYR A 448 -13.73 1.87 -10.39
C TYR A 448 -12.45 2.72 -10.33
N PRO A 449 -11.36 2.27 -11.00
CA PRO A 449 -10.13 3.04 -11.09
C PRO A 449 -10.42 4.39 -11.72
N SER A 450 -10.35 5.45 -10.92
CA SER A 450 -10.43 6.82 -11.40
C SER A 450 -9.29 7.62 -10.77
N LYS A 451 -8.67 8.50 -11.57
CA LYS A 451 -7.57 9.39 -11.18
C LYS A 451 -7.91 10.10 -9.86
N ARG A 452 -7.20 9.80 -8.76
CA ARG A 452 -7.30 10.55 -7.51
C ARG A 452 -6.14 11.55 -7.41
N CYS A 453 -6.45 12.84 -7.54
CA CYS A 453 -5.55 13.93 -7.16
C CYS A 453 -5.46 14.03 -5.63
N GLN A 454 -4.25 14.08 -5.07
CA GLN A 454 -3.98 14.56 -3.72
C GLN A 454 -3.25 15.92 -3.81
N GLN A 455 -3.72 16.92 -3.07
CA GLN A 455 -3.07 18.22 -2.95
C GLN A 455 -2.03 18.20 -1.82
N ASP A 456 -0.84 18.75 -2.07
CA ASP A 456 0.22 18.98 -1.09
C ASP A 456 0.18 20.45 -0.60
N PRO A 457 0.64 20.80 0.63
CA PRO A 457 0.58 22.16 1.19
C PRO A 457 1.40 23.22 0.43
N GLY A 458 2.16 22.83 -0.59
CA GLY A 458 2.98 23.72 -1.43
C GLY A 458 2.42 24.00 -2.82
N GLY A 459 1.14 23.69 -3.08
CA GLY A 459 0.47 24.04 -4.34
C GLY A 459 0.97 23.31 -5.60
N ARG A 460 1.89 22.35 -5.48
CA ARG A 460 2.31 21.50 -6.61
C ARG A 460 1.48 20.22 -6.65
N GLU A 461 0.78 20.01 -7.75
CA GLU A 461 0.07 18.77 -8.03
C GLU A 461 1.06 17.62 -8.28
N ARG A 462 0.93 16.51 -7.55
CA ARG A 462 1.49 15.22 -7.98
C ARG A 462 0.35 14.36 -8.50
N ARG A 463 0.32 14.16 -9.82
CA ARG A 463 -0.62 13.25 -10.50
C ARG A 463 0.04 11.87 -10.60
N GLY A 464 -0.46 10.91 -9.83
CA GLY A 464 -0.08 9.50 -9.93
C GLY A 464 -1.30 8.65 -10.22
N TRP A 465 -1.23 7.82 -11.26
CA TRP A 465 -2.20 6.75 -11.46
C TRP A 465 -2.05 5.77 -10.30
N THR A 466 -3.15 5.46 -9.60
CA THR A 466 -3.22 4.25 -8.77
C THR A 466 -3.97 3.19 -9.55
N ASN A 467 -3.21 2.14 -9.86
CA ASN A 467 -3.59 0.78 -10.26
C ASN A 467 -3.93 0.53 -11.74
N ALA A 468 -3.04 -0.28 -12.33
CA ALA A 468 -3.17 -1.01 -13.56
C ALA A 468 -4.28 -2.08 -13.48
N GLN A 469 -5.54 -1.66 -13.35
CA GLN A 469 -6.69 -2.50 -13.72
C GLN A 469 -6.96 -2.48 -15.23
N ILE A 470 -6.01 -1.97 -16.03
CA ILE A 470 -6.06 -2.06 -17.48
C ILE A 470 -5.63 -3.46 -17.97
N LEU A 471 -4.92 -4.26 -17.17
CA LEU A 471 -4.38 -5.54 -17.64
C LEU A 471 -5.33 -6.74 -17.57
N LEU A 472 -6.45 -6.70 -16.82
CA LEU A 472 -7.23 -7.93 -16.56
C LEU A 472 -8.77 -7.80 -16.61
N THR A 473 -9.35 -6.60 -16.68
CA THR A 473 -10.78 -6.44 -16.35
C THR A 473 -11.78 -6.44 -17.51
N LYS A 474 -11.36 -6.69 -18.76
CA LYS A 474 -12.29 -6.92 -19.87
C LYS A 474 -11.82 -8.03 -20.80
N CYS A 475 -11.99 -9.29 -20.37
CA CYS A 475 -12.24 -10.37 -21.32
C CYS A 475 -13.49 -11.12 -20.86
N PRO A 476 -14.55 -11.21 -21.68
CA PRO A 476 -15.74 -11.96 -21.32
C PRO A 476 -15.40 -13.44 -21.12
N LYS A 477 -16.20 -14.09 -20.26
CA LYS A 477 -16.01 -15.39 -19.56
C LYS A 477 -15.72 -16.64 -20.42
N ARG A 478 -15.30 -16.54 -21.68
CA ARG A 478 -15.11 -17.68 -22.60
C ARG A 478 -13.79 -17.71 -23.37
N VAL A 479 -12.78 -16.93 -22.98
CA VAL A 479 -11.44 -17.01 -23.58
C VAL A 479 -10.42 -17.40 -22.50
N PRO A 480 -9.48 -18.35 -22.75
CA PRO A 480 -8.44 -18.68 -21.80
C PRO A 480 -7.59 -17.44 -21.48
N LYS A 481 -7.73 -16.90 -20.26
CA LYS A 481 -7.13 -15.62 -19.83
C LYS A 481 -5.60 -15.54 -20.02
N ALA A 482 -4.89 -16.67 -20.06
CA ALA A 482 -3.45 -16.72 -20.30
C ALA A 482 -3.06 -16.31 -21.74
N GLN A 483 -3.90 -16.60 -22.74
CA GLN A 483 -3.65 -16.25 -24.14
C GLN A 483 -3.93 -14.77 -24.44
N THR A 484 -4.82 -14.14 -23.68
CA THR A 484 -5.18 -12.71 -23.83
C THR A 484 -4.04 -11.77 -23.42
N VAL A 485 -3.28 -12.13 -22.39
CA VAL A 485 -2.12 -11.33 -21.93
C VAL A 485 -1.00 -11.35 -22.97
N THR A 486 -0.74 -12.52 -23.57
CA THR A 486 0.22 -12.68 -24.67
C THR A 486 -0.22 -11.90 -25.92
N GLY A 487 -1.51 -11.97 -26.29
CA GLY A 487 -2.07 -11.19 -27.40
C GLY A 487 -1.94 -9.67 -27.23
N LEU A 488 -2.15 -9.14 -26.03
CA LEU A 488 -2.01 -7.70 -25.74
C LEU A 488 -0.56 -7.22 -25.78
N LEU A 489 0.40 -8.05 -25.37
CA LEU A 489 1.84 -7.79 -25.52
C LEU A 489 2.28 -7.80 -26.99
N THR A 490 1.72 -8.70 -27.80
CA THR A 490 1.95 -8.74 -29.25
C THR A 490 1.37 -7.49 -29.94
N VAL A 491 0.16 -7.07 -29.56
CA VAL A 491 -0.47 -5.81 -30.04
C VAL A 491 0.37 -4.59 -29.66
N TRP A 492 0.89 -4.53 -28.44
CA TRP A 492 1.82 -3.47 -28.00
C TRP A 492 3.10 -3.42 -28.84
N ASN A 493 3.67 -4.58 -29.17
CA ASN A 493 4.91 -4.68 -29.92
C ASN A 493 4.75 -4.36 -31.41
N GLU A 494 3.62 -4.72 -32.04
CA GLU A 494 3.35 -4.36 -33.44
C GLU A 494 2.89 -2.92 -33.62
N ALA A 495 2.09 -2.37 -32.70
CA ALA A 495 1.76 -0.94 -32.68
C ALA A 495 3.02 -0.07 -32.58
N ARG A 496 4.02 -0.50 -31.79
CA ARG A 496 5.32 0.15 -31.67
C ARG A 496 6.12 0.16 -32.97
N LYS A 497 6.05 -0.91 -33.78
CA LYS A 497 6.72 -1.00 -35.10
C LYS A 497 6.02 -0.14 -36.15
N HIS A 498 4.68 -0.18 -36.22
CA HIS A 498 3.92 0.53 -37.24
C HIS A 498 3.92 2.05 -37.03
N LEU A 499 3.95 2.52 -35.78
CA LEU A 499 4.00 3.95 -35.45
C LEU A 499 5.40 4.58 -35.57
N ARG A 500 6.42 3.83 -36.02
CA ARG A 500 7.84 4.29 -36.13
C ARG A 500 8.32 5.10 -34.92
N ILE A 501 8.01 4.63 -33.70
CA ILE A 501 8.43 5.29 -32.46
C ILE A 501 9.89 4.90 -32.20
N ASP A 502 10.82 5.57 -32.88
CA ASP A 502 12.24 5.46 -32.59
C ASP A 502 12.63 6.35 -31.40
N LYS A 503 13.58 5.86 -30.60
CA LYS A 503 14.05 6.47 -29.35
C LYS A 503 14.54 7.92 -29.52
N GLU A 504 14.91 8.32 -30.73
CA GLU A 504 15.53 9.63 -31.01
C GLU A 504 14.53 10.75 -31.33
N HIS A 505 13.27 10.45 -31.68
CA HIS A 505 12.25 11.47 -31.95
C HIS A 505 11.49 11.97 -30.70
N LEU A 506 11.83 11.48 -29.51
CA LEU A 506 11.24 11.85 -28.23
C LEU A 506 12.06 12.92 -27.49
N ASN A 507 12.57 13.92 -28.21
CA ASN A 507 13.23 15.06 -27.57
C ASN A 507 12.16 16.03 -27.03
N LEU A 508 11.48 15.61 -25.97
CA LEU A 508 10.68 16.46 -25.11
C LEU A 508 11.55 16.83 -23.92
N GLU A 509 11.98 18.09 -23.86
CA GLU A 509 12.65 18.64 -22.67
C GLU A 509 11.74 18.41 -21.45
N GLY A 510 12.22 17.61 -20.48
CA GLY A 510 11.51 17.38 -19.22
C GLY A 510 11.12 15.94 -18.89
N GLY A 511 11.47 14.93 -19.69
CA GLY A 511 11.42 13.52 -19.27
C GLY A 511 10.01 12.94 -19.06
N GLU A 512 8.99 13.45 -19.74
CA GLU A 512 7.65 12.85 -19.72
C GLU A 512 7.50 11.77 -20.81
N THR A 513 6.96 10.60 -20.44
CA THR A 513 6.67 9.49 -21.37
C THR A 513 5.26 9.68 -21.97
N PRO A 514 5.05 9.57 -23.29
CA PRO A 514 3.71 9.70 -23.87
C PRO A 514 2.77 8.59 -23.40
N ILE A 515 1.51 8.95 -23.14
CA ILE A 515 0.44 8.03 -22.74
C ILE A 515 -0.39 7.70 -23.99
N LEU A 516 -0.46 6.42 -24.35
CA LEU A 516 -1.33 5.92 -25.42
C LEU A 516 -2.62 5.34 -24.82
N TYR A 517 -3.75 5.73 -25.38
CA TYR A 517 -5.07 5.20 -25.04
C TYR A 517 -5.52 4.24 -26.15
N VAL A 518 -5.96 3.03 -25.79
CA VAL A 518 -6.42 1.99 -26.73
C VAL A 518 -7.85 1.59 -26.39
N ASP A 519 -8.79 1.86 -27.28
CA ASP A 519 -10.19 1.42 -27.16
C ASP A 519 -10.48 0.31 -28.19
N ILE A 520 -11.11 -0.79 -27.76
CA ILE A 520 -11.48 -1.90 -28.64
C ILE A 520 -12.87 -1.60 -29.23
N LEU A 521 -12.99 -1.54 -30.55
CA LEU A 521 -14.19 -0.99 -31.21
C LEU A 521 -15.20 -2.06 -31.68
N GLU A 522 -14.79 -3.26 -32.11
CA GLU A 522 -15.71 -4.31 -32.56
C GLU A 522 -15.23 -5.74 -32.21
N GLU A 523 -16.13 -6.57 -31.66
CA GLU A 523 -16.03 -8.04 -31.56
C GLU A 523 -17.20 -8.65 -32.37
N GLN A 524 -16.93 -9.58 -33.29
CA GLN A 524 -17.96 -10.46 -33.86
C GLN A 524 -17.65 -11.93 -33.60
N GLU A 525 -18.69 -12.69 -33.26
CA GLU A 525 -18.70 -14.15 -33.12
C GLU A 525 -19.46 -14.69 -34.35
N MET A 526 -18.77 -15.33 -35.28
CA MET A 526 -19.44 -16.04 -36.39
C MET A 526 -19.42 -17.55 -36.11
N ILE A 527 -20.61 -18.15 -36.15
CA ILE A 527 -20.83 -19.59 -36.04
C ILE A 527 -21.41 -20.04 -37.39
N SER A 528 -20.62 -20.78 -38.17
CA SER A 528 -21.14 -21.48 -39.36
C SER A 528 -21.82 -22.76 -38.92
N LYS A 529 -23.06 -23.00 -39.37
CA LYS A 529 -23.68 -24.32 -39.35
C LYS A 529 -23.65 -24.83 -40.77
N ASP A 530 -22.69 -25.69 -41.06
CA ASP A 530 -22.84 -26.91 -41.87
C ASP A 530 -21.48 -27.66 -41.79
N ASP A 531 -21.53 -28.90 -41.28
CA ASP A 531 -20.44 -29.88 -41.13
C ASP A 531 -19.21 -29.54 -40.27
N GLY A 532 -19.43 -28.92 -39.12
CA GLY A 532 -18.44 -28.80 -38.03
C GLY A 532 -18.45 -27.42 -37.39
N ILE A 533 -18.51 -27.36 -36.06
CA ILE A 533 -18.54 -26.07 -35.34
C ILE A 533 -17.17 -25.40 -35.44
N GLN A 534 -17.00 -24.47 -36.38
CA GLN A 534 -15.90 -23.50 -36.38
C GLN A 534 -16.32 -22.24 -35.64
N VAL A 535 -15.58 -21.87 -34.58
CA VAL A 535 -15.73 -20.59 -33.89
C VAL A 535 -14.59 -19.69 -34.34
N ARG A 536 -14.90 -18.63 -35.11
CA ARG A 536 -13.94 -17.56 -35.43
C ARG A 536 -14.23 -16.35 -34.53
N LYS A 537 -13.22 -15.93 -33.76
CA LYS A 537 -13.17 -14.61 -33.11
C LYS A 537 -12.13 -13.76 -33.81
N ALA A 538 -12.53 -12.58 -34.27
CA ALA A 538 -11.65 -11.61 -34.91
C ALA A 538 -11.71 -10.26 -34.18
N LEU A 539 -10.55 -9.68 -33.90
CA LEU A 539 -10.38 -8.31 -33.38
C LEU A 539 -10.06 -7.42 -34.60
N ARG A 540 -11.06 -6.71 -35.12
CA ARG A 540 -10.89 -5.94 -36.37
C ARG A 540 -10.28 -4.55 -36.16
N ALA A 541 -10.64 -3.82 -35.10
CA ALA A 541 -10.15 -2.45 -34.92
C ALA A 541 -9.88 -2.08 -33.46
N ALA A 542 -8.76 -1.39 -33.24
CA ALA A 542 -8.47 -0.68 -32.00
C ALA A 542 -8.23 0.81 -32.30
N LYS A 543 -8.84 1.69 -31.50
CA LYS A 543 -8.63 3.14 -31.57
C LYS A 543 -7.43 3.51 -30.73
N VAL A 544 -6.36 4.01 -31.34
CA VAL A 544 -5.16 4.48 -30.64
C VAL A 544 -5.11 6.00 -30.70
N THR A 545 -5.18 6.68 -29.55
CA THR A 545 -5.13 8.15 -29.49
C THR A 545 -3.80 8.63 -28.91
N LYS A 546 -3.09 9.49 -29.66
CA LYS A 546 -1.88 10.20 -29.22
C LYS A 546 -2.31 11.50 -28.54
N ILE A 547 -1.97 11.67 -27.26
CA ILE A 547 -2.27 12.91 -26.51
C ILE A 547 -0.98 13.72 -26.42
N GLY A 548 -0.97 14.91 -27.03
CA GLY A 548 0.23 15.77 -27.15
C GLY A 548 0.77 16.29 -25.80
N SER A 549 0.00 17.08 -25.06
CA SER A 549 0.35 17.57 -23.72
C SER A 549 -0.79 17.39 -22.71
N TRP A 550 -0.45 17.27 -21.42
CA TRP A 550 -1.43 17.08 -20.34
C TRP A 550 -2.26 18.33 -19.99
N ALA A 551 -1.83 19.52 -20.42
CA ALA A 551 -2.51 20.79 -20.13
C ALA A 551 -3.71 21.01 -21.06
N ASP A 552 -3.56 20.65 -22.34
CA ASP A 552 -4.60 20.87 -23.37
C ASP A 552 -5.82 19.97 -23.15
N TRP A 553 -5.58 18.70 -22.76
CA TRP A 553 -6.64 17.75 -22.41
C TRP A 553 -7.47 18.18 -21.17
N ALA A 554 -6.87 18.91 -20.24
CA ALA A 554 -7.55 19.38 -19.03
C ALA A 554 -8.37 20.67 -19.26
N TRP A 555 -7.94 21.52 -20.21
CA TRP A 555 -8.60 22.77 -20.57
C TRP A 555 -9.88 22.54 -21.41
N GLU A 556 -9.84 21.62 -22.37
CA GLU A 556 -10.95 21.33 -23.27
C GLU A 556 -12.13 20.63 -22.58
N ARG A 557 -11.86 19.82 -21.53
CA ARG A 557 -12.91 19.11 -20.79
C ARG A 557 -13.74 20.01 -19.87
N ASN A 558 -13.22 21.17 -19.49
CA ASN A 558 -13.93 22.14 -18.67
C ASN A 558 -14.80 23.12 -19.49
N THR A 559 -14.67 23.14 -20.81
CA THR A 559 -15.32 24.15 -21.68
C THR A 559 -16.32 23.57 -22.69
N SER A 560 -16.54 22.24 -22.71
CA SER A 560 -17.59 21.58 -23.51
C SER A 560 -17.55 21.87 -25.02
N ARG A 561 -16.35 21.94 -25.62
CA ARG A 561 -16.18 21.89 -27.10
C ARG A 561 -15.90 20.46 -27.59
N PRO A 562 -16.28 20.09 -28.83
CA PRO A 562 -15.87 18.83 -29.44
C PRO A 562 -14.38 18.84 -29.78
N LEU A 563 -13.71 17.68 -29.67
CA LEU A 563 -12.32 17.46 -30.08
C LEU A 563 -12.21 17.68 -31.59
N SER A 564 -11.58 18.78 -32.02
CA SER A 564 -11.08 18.92 -33.38
C SER A 564 -9.56 18.90 -33.31
N GLU A 565 -8.93 18.01 -34.09
CA GLU A 565 -7.47 17.83 -34.25
C GLU A 565 -6.77 16.86 -33.28
N ALA A 566 -7.37 15.70 -33.01
CA ALA A 566 -6.58 14.52 -32.68
C ALA A 566 -6.24 13.77 -33.98
N GLU A 567 -4.97 13.40 -34.22
CA GLU A 567 -4.65 12.42 -35.26
C GLU A 567 -5.29 11.09 -34.89
N GLU A 568 -6.38 10.75 -35.57
CA GLU A 568 -7.09 9.50 -35.39
C GLU A 568 -6.52 8.45 -36.36
N LEU A 569 -5.90 7.41 -35.81
CA LEU A 569 -5.47 6.24 -36.58
C LEU A 569 -6.37 5.05 -36.23
N THR A 570 -7.10 4.57 -37.24
CA THR A 570 -7.78 3.28 -37.19
C THR A 570 -6.79 2.24 -37.69
N VAL A 571 -6.34 1.35 -36.81
CA VAL A 571 -5.43 0.25 -37.18
C VAL A 571 -6.26 -1.01 -37.36
N ASP A 572 -6.29 -1.55 -38.57
CA ASP A 572 -6.88 -2.86 -38.86
C ASP A 572 -5.92 -3.95 -38.38
N LEU A 573 -6.29 -4.66 -37.31
CA LEU A 573 -5.37 -5.55 -36.61
C LEU A 573 -5.32 -6.96 -37.23
N GLY A 574 -6.24 -7.31 -38.14
CA GLY A 574 -6.16 -8.52 -38.96
C GLY A 574 -5.90 -9.83 -38.19
N VAL A 575 -6.34 -9.96 -36.94
CA VAL A 575 -6.16 -11.18 -36.14
C VAL A 575 -7.41 -12.05 -36.27
N SER A 576 -7.30 -13.19 -36.95
CA SER A 576 -8.33 -14.24 -36.97
C SER A 576 -7.84 -15.49 -36.24
N ILE A 577 -8.64 -15.98 -35.29
CA ILE A 577 -8.43 -17.28 -34.64
C ILE A 577 -9.28 -18.31 -35.39
N GLU A 578 -8.64 -19.36 -35.91
CA GLU A 578 -9.30 -20.46 -36.63
C GLU A 578 -9.13 -21.77 -35.83
N VAL A 579 -10.24 -22.46 -35.56
CA VAL A 579 -10.24 -23.75 -34.85
C VAL A 579 -10.74 -24.80 -35.83
N GLN A 580 -9.88 -25.75 -36.22
CA GLN A 580 -10.28 -26.91 -37.02
C GLN A 580 -10.55 -28.12 -36.11
N SER A 581 -11.60 -28.88 -36.42
CA SER A 581 -12.02 -30.05 -35.64
C SER A 581 -11.09 -31.25 -35.87
N GLY A 582 -10.46 -31.71 -34.81
CA GLY A 582 -9.86 -33.04 -34.61
C GLY A 582 -9.80 -33.27 -33.11
N GLU A 583 -9.90 -34.51 -32.65
CA GLU A 583 -10.04 -34.91 -31.23
C GLU A 583 -9.18 -34.09 -30.25
N ILE A 584 -9.76 -33.76 -29.09
CA ILE A 584 -9.17 -32.90 -28.06
C ILE A 584 -8.04 -33.67 -27.34
N GLU A 585 -6.89 -33.81 -28.00
CA GLU A 585 -5.59 -34.05 -27.38
C GLU A 585 -4.55 -33.17 -28.10
N GLU A 586 -3.80 -32.40 -27.30
CA GLU A 586 -2.68 -31.51 -27.64
C GLU A 586 -2.42 -31.21 -29.14
N LEU A 587 -2.95 -30.09 -29.64
CA LEU A 587 -2.45 -29.47 -30.88
C LEU A 587 -2.17 -27.96 -30.69
N PRO A 588 -1.10 -27.44 -31.33
CA PRO A 588 -0.63 -26.06 -31.14
C PRO A 588 -1.55 -25.04 -31.82
N TRP A 589 -1.82 -23.94 -31.13
CA TRP A 589 -2.56 -22.80 -31.67
C TRP A 589 -1.67 -22.04 -32.67
N GLN A 590 -2.09 -21.94 -33.93
CA GLN A 590 -1.38 -21.11 -34.92
C GLN A 590 -1.97 -19.70 -34.99
N TRP A 591 -1.10 -18.70 -34.90
CA TRP A 591 -1.47 -17.29 -35.05
C TRP A 591 -1.04 -16.79 -36.43
N GLN A 592 -1.93 -16.07 -37.13
CA GLN A 592 -1.57 -15.28 -38.30
C GLN A 592 -1.64 -13.79 -37.95
N VAL A 593 -0.55 -13.09 -38.21
CA VAL A 593 -0.46 -11.62 -38.07
C VAL A 593 0.03 -11.11 -39.43
N GLY A 594 -0.91 -10.63 -40.25
CA GLY A 594 -0.64 -10.35 -41.67
C GLY A 594 -0.24 -11.62 -42.45
N ASN A 595 0.61 -11.49 -43.48
CA ASN A 595 1.04 -12.60 -44.35
C ASN A 595 2.09 -13.56 -43.75
N LYS A 596 2.28 -13.59 -42.42
CA LYS A 596 3.24 -14.49 -41.77
C LYS A 596 2.58 -15.33 -40.69
N SER A 597 2.83 -16.64 -40.74
CA SER A 597 2.47 -17.61 -39.71
C SER A 597 3.48 -17.57 -38.57
N VAL A 598 2.99 -17.63 -37.34
CA VAL A 598 3.80 -17.85 -36.13
C VAL A 598 3.27 -19.11 -35.45
N SER A 599 4.08 -20.17 -35.44
CA SER A 599 3.82 -21.39 -34.66
C SER A 599 4.36 -21.21 -33.24
N SER A 600 3.61 -21.69 -32.24
CA SER A 600 4.10 -21.88 -30.87
C SER A 600 5.08 -23.03 -30.78
#